data_AF-A0A8S1LZ87-F1
#
_entry.id   AF-A0A8S1LZ87-F1
#
_cell.length_a   1.000
_cell.length_b   1.000
_cell.length_c   1.000
_cell.angle_alpha   90.00
_cell.angle_beta   90.00
_cell.angle_gamma   90.00
#
_symmetry.space_group_name_H-M   'P 1'
#
loop_
_entity.id
_entity.type
_entity.pdbx_description
1 polymer ?
#
loop_
_entity_poly.entity_id
_entity_poly.type
_entity_poly.pdbx_seq_one_letter_code
_entity_poly.pdbx_strand_id
1 'polypeptide(L)'
;MNQDKQFYLYTIVDQKPDNNFSVVGVIDGSGSMSECWEDLCKAWNNFIQDIQSSYCIQFDDTAILQQNPKLKEQKGEGTNISLGFHELIKLIKSEKLKKNVIVIFITDGVGEDVLEDYIDNLAENFSKFHEEEYQFKFFTLAIGETFSHTIVAELKNRIHNSTLISSQMEYISNPKIDFQNKLQQIKEEIFYKLVRVEPPVALVPYGKKQRRLAPNQTVFSETPIIKVNGEDINLKQYQITYHDLYQFVNQIFLKLMEDRYQRVENSQR
;
A
#
# COMPACT_ATOMS: atom_id res chain seq x y z
N MET A 1 39.81 7.72 -15.27
CA MET A 1 38.36 7.59 -15.49
C MET A 1 38.07 8.12 -16.89
N ASN A 2 37.42 7.34 -17.75
CA ASN A 2 37.12 7.75 -19.13
C ASN A 2 36.16 8.94 -19.12
N GLN A 3 36.63 10.10 -19.61
CA GLN A 3 35.86 11.34 -19.69
C GLN A 3 34.80 11.33 -20.80
N ASP A 4 34.74 10.27 -21.62
CA ASP A 4 33.86 10.21 -22.80
C ASP A 4 32.53 9.46 -22.58
N LYS A 5 32.24 9.01 -21.35
CA LYS A 5 30.95 8.37 -21.08
C LYS A 5 29.86 9.42 -20.88
N GLN A 6 28.88 9.41 -21.77
CA GLN A 6 27.65 10.20 -21.64
C GLN A 6 26.66 9.46 -20.73
N PHE A 7 26.03 10.20 -19.83
CA PHE A 7 25.02 9.69 -18.91
C PHE A 7 23.70 10.39 -19.17
N TYR A 8 22.61 9.69 -18.90
CA TYR A 8 21.26 10.20 -19.02
C TYR A 8 20.51 9.95 -17.73
N LEU A 9 19.90 11.00 -17.17
CA LEU A 9 19.17 10.95 -15.90
C LEU A 9 17.67 11.08 -16.16
N TYR A 10 16.91 10.03 -15.93
CA TYR A 10 15.49 10.02 -16.26
C TYR A 10 14.66 9.49 -15.11
N THR A 11 13.55 10.15 -14.80
CA THR A 11 12.55 9.61 -13.89
C THR A 11 11.56 8.80 -14.71
N ILE A 12 11.40 7.52 -14.38
CA ILE A 12 10.37 6.68 -15.01
C ILE A 12 9.01 7.27 -14.67
N VAL A 13 8.44 8.10 -15.54
CA VAL A 13 7.12 8.69 -15.29
C VAL A 13 6.05 7.63 -15.56
N ASP A 14 5.11 7.52 -14.63
CA ASP A 14 4.12 6.46 -14.58
C ASP A 14 3.25 6.36 -15.84
N GLN A 15 2.91 5.13 -16.22
CA GLN A 15 1.73 4.84 -17.03
C GLN A 15 0.54 4.80 -16.07
N LYS A 16 -0.59 5.41 -16.44
CA LYS A 16 -1.77 5.66 -15.59
C LYS A 16 -2.03 4.58 -14.50
N PRO A 17 -2.47 4.99 -13.30
CA PRO A 17 -2.88 4.07 -12.24
C PRO A 17 -3.77 2.95 -12.80
N ASP A 18 -3.45 1.69 -12.45
CA ASP A 18 -4.23 0.54 -12.90
C ASP A 18 -5.67 0.66 -12.39
N ASN A 19 -6.59 1.13 -13.20
CA ASN A 19 -7.98 1.29 -12.79
C ASN A 19 -8.74 -0.04 -12.79
N ASN A 20 -8.09 -1.21 -12.83
CA ASN A 20 -8.77 -2.50 -12.86
C ASN A 20 -9.03 -3.12 -11.47
N PHE A 21 -8.91 -2.34 -10.39
CA PHE A 21 -9.17 -2.83 -9.03
C PHE A 21 -10.25 -2.04 -8.28
N SER A 22 -10.75 -2.66 -7.21
CA SER A 22 -11.54 -2.02 -6.15
C SER A 22 -10.81 -2.11 -4.82
N VAL A 23 -10.85 -1.03 -4.04
CA VAL A 23 -10.29 -0.99 -2.68
C VAL A 23 -11.43 -0.99 -1.68
N VAL A 24 -11.32 -1.82 -0.66
CA VAL A 24 -12.28 -1.91 0.44
C VAL A 24 -11.52 -1.75 1.76
N GLY A 25 -11.79 -0.67 2.48
CA GLY A 25 -11.35 -0.51 3.87
C GLY A 25 -12.31 -1.21 4.80
N VAL A 26 -11.81 -2.08 5.68
CA VAL A 26 -12.57 -2.64 6.81
C VAL A 26 -11.92 -2.05 8.06
N ILE A 27 -12.54 -1.01 8.62
CA ILE A 27 -11.87 -0.09 9.53
C ILE A 27 -12.60 -0.09 10.87
N ASP A 28 -11.84 -0.39 11.91
CA ASP A 28 -12.27 -0.39 13.30
C ASP A 28 -12.55 1.05 13.76
N GLY A 29 -13.80 1.32 14.15
CA GLY A 29 -14.28 2.59 14.69
C GLY A 29 -14.63 2.49 16.17
N SER A 30 -14.19 1.45 16.87
CA SER A 30 -14.40 1.24 18.30
C SER A 30 -13.73 2.30 19.16
N GLY A 31 -14.12 2.43 20.42
CA GLY A 31 -13.65 3.48 21.33
C GLY A 31 -12.14 3.50 21.53
N SER A 32 -11.47 2.34 21.50
CA SER A 32 -10.02 2.21 21.67
C SER A 32 -9.22 2.83 20.51
N MET A 33 -9.84 3.00 19.35
CA MET A 33 -9.24 3.68 18.19
C MET A 33 -9.24 5.21 18.32
N SER A 34 -9.89 5.77 19.35
CA SER A 34 -10.13 7.23 19.48
C SER A 34 -8.86 8.07 19.44
N GLU A 35 -7.79 7.62 20.09
CA GLU A 35 -6.51 8.34 20.16
C GLU A 35 -5.82 8.47 18.79
N CYS A 36 -6.05 7.51 17.88
CA CYS A 36 -5.41 7.47 16.57
C CYS A 36 -6.35 7.82 15.40
N TRP A 37 -7.64 8.03 15.69
CA TRP A 37 -8.70 8.15 14.69
C TRP A 37 -8.49 9.31 13.73
N GLU A 38 -8.05 10.48 14.23
CA GLU A 38 -7.83 11.67 13.41
C GLU A 38 -6.74 11.43 12.36
N ASP A 39 -5.63 10.81 12.77
CA ASP A 39 -4.50 10.51 11.88
C ASP A 39 -4.87 9.42 10.87
N LEU A 40 -5.63 8.40 11.30
CA LEU A 40 -6.20 7.39 10.42
C LEU A 40 -7.12 8.01 9.36
N CYS A 41 -8.03 8.90 9.76
CA CYS A 41 -8.93 9.60 8.84
C CYS A 41 -8.14 10.38 7.79
N LYS A 42 -7.13 11.15 8.20
CA LYS A 42 -6.28 11.93 7.27
C LYS A 42 -5.56 11.01 6.28
N ALA A 43 -4.92 9.96 6.78
CA ALA A 43 -4.14 9.05 5.95
C ALA A 43 -5.03 8.27 4.98
N TRP A 44 -6.15 7.71 5.45
CA TRP A 44 -7.13 7.00 4.63
C TRP A 44 -7.72 7.89 3.54
N ASN A 45 -8.17 9.10 3.89
CA ASN A 45 -8.80 10.03 2.96
C ASN A 45 -7.85 10.48 1.84
N ASN A 46 -6.56 10.63 2.16
CA ASN A 46 -5.51 10.92 1.18
C ASN A 46 -5.22 9.70 0.30
N PHE A 47 -5.16 8.51 0.90
CA PHE A 47 -4.93 7.26 0.18
C PHE A 47 -5.99 7.01 -0.90
N ILE A 48 -7.28 7.15 -0.57
CA ILE A 48 -8.40 6.87 -1.50
C ILE A 48 -8.65 7.97 -2.54
N GLN A 49 -8.00 9.14 -2.45
CA GLN A 49 -8.33 10.31 -3.28
C GLN A 49 -8.27 10.04 -4.79
N ASP A 50 -7.34 9.18 -5.22
CA ASP A 50 -7.11 8.84 -6.63
C ASP A 50 -7.71 7.47 -7.02
N ILE A 51 -8.42 6.81 -6.10
CA ILE A 51 -8.98 5.47 -6.31
C ILE A 51 -10.45 5.60 -6.76
N GLN A 52 -10.74 5.23 -8.01
CA GLN A 52 -12.08 5.35 -8.59
C GLN A 52 -13.12 4.40 -8.00
N SER A 53 -12.71 3.21 -7.58
CA SER A 53 -13.59 2.19 -6.98
C SER A 53 -13.16 1.96 -5.55
N SER A 54 -13.69 2.75 -4.62
CA SER A 54 -13.35 2.69 -3.20
C SER A 54 -14.60 2.54 -2.33
N TYR A 55 -14.48 1.68 -1.33
CA TYR A 55 -15.50 1.41 -0.34
C TYR A 55 -14.86 1.42 1.03
N CYS A 56 -15.60 1.79 2.06
CA CYS A 56 -15.16 1.49 3.41
C CYS A 56 -16.34 1.05 4.27
N ILE A 57 -16.06 0.02 5.05
CA ILE A 57 -16.91 -0.58 6.06
C ILE A 57 -16.29 -0.14 7.38
N GLN A 58 -16.97 0.76 8.08
CA GLN A 58 -16.61 1.11 9.44
C GLN A 58 -17.36 0.17 10.38
N PHE A 59 -16.65 -0.48 11.30
CA PHE A 59 -17.24 -1.39 12.26
C PHE A 59 -16.93 -0.98 13.70
N ASP A 60 -17.90 -1.17 14.58
CA ASP A 60 -17.87 -0.98 16.02
C ASP A 60 -18.83 -2.04 16.62
N ASP A 61 -19.79 -1.67 17.45
CA ASP A 61 -20.94 -2.52 17.81
C ASP A 61 -21.89 -2.80 16.64
N THR A 62 -21.73 -2.04 15.55
CA THR A 62 -22.45 -2.14 14.28
C THR A 62 -21.46 -2.19 13.12
N ALA A 63 -21.93 -2.43 11.89
CA ALA A 63 -21.11 -2.25 10.69
C ALA A 63 -21.87 -1.47 9.64
N ILE A 64 -21.23 -0.43 9.09
CA ILE A 64 -21.83 0.45 8.10
C ILE A 64 -20.94 0.50 6.88
N LEU A 65 -21.45 -0.04 5.76
CA LEU A 65 -20.88 0.18 4.44
C LEU A 65 -21.15 1.61 3.97
N GLN A 66 -20.10 2.31 3.57
CA GLN A 66 -20.19 3.60 2.93
C GLN A 66 -19.48 3.54 1.56
N GLN A 67 -20.09 4.15 0.54
CA GLN A 67 -19.54 4.23 -0.82
C GLN A 67 -18.79 5.56 -1.00
N ASN A 68 -17.52 5.52 -1.43
CA ASN A 68 -16.60 6.67 -1.43
C ASN A 68 -16.49 7.45 -0.09
N PRO A 69 -16.37 6.77 1.07
CA PRO A 69 -16.41 7.48 2.33
C PRO A 69 -15.05 8.05 2.68
N LYS A 70 -15.01 9.37 2.72
CA LYS A 70 -14.05 10.01 3.61
C LYS A 70 -14.45 9.69 5.03
N LEU A 71 -13.54 9.10 5.81
CA LEU A 71 -13.72 8.96 7.25
C LEU A 71 -13.77 10.36 7.88
N LYS A 72 -14.66 10.55 8.86
CA LYS A 72 -14.86 11.83 9.55
C LYS A 72 -15.11 11.65 11.03
N GLU A 73 -16.05 10.79 11.39
CA GLU A 73 -16.53 10.62 12.75
C GLU A 73 -16.33 9.18 13.20
N GLN A 74 -15.78 9.01 14.39
CA GLN A 74 -15.79 7.75 15.12
C GLN A 74 -17.22 7.53 15.63
N LYS A 75 -17.74 6.31 15.54
CA LYS A 75 -19.18 6.05 15.72
C LYS A 75 -19.54 5.08 16.82
N GLY A 76 -18.58 4.44 17.48
CA GLY A 76 -18.90 3.45 18.51
C GLY A 76 -17.89 3.33 19.63
N GLU A 77 -18.33 2.68 20.70
CA GLU A 77 -17.54 2.42 21.90
C GLU A 77 -17.05 0.98 21.96
N GLY A 78 -17.82 0.00 21.46
CA GLY A 78 -17.41 -1.41 21.40
C GLY A 78 -16.88 -1.86 20.02
N THR A 79 -16.52 -3.14 19.96
CA THR A 79 -15.78 -3.75 18.84
C THR A 79 -16.44 -5.05 18.42
N ASN A 80 -16.95 -5.11 17.18
CA ASN A 80 -17.44 -6.33 16.57
C ASN A 80 -16.84 -6.50 15.17
N ILE A 81 -15.70 -7.18 15.13
CA ILE A 81 -14.95 -7.46 13.90
C ILE A 81 -15.81 -8.30 12.93
N SER A 82 -16.62 -9.20 13.48
CA SER A 82 -17.45 -10.13 12.71
C SER A 82 -18.46 -9.40 11.81
N LEU A 83 -19.07 -8.32 12.31
CA LEU A 83 -19.98 -7.49 11.53
C LEU A 83 -19.28 -6.79 10.35
N GLY A 84 -18.04 -6.34 10.55
CA GLY A 84 -17.23 -5.75 9.49
C GLY A 84 -16.99 -6.73 8.33
N PHE A 85 -16.63 -7.97 8.65
CA PHE A 85 -16.43 -9.02 7.64
C PHE A 85 -17.72 -9.49 6.99
N HIS A 86 -18.83 -9.53 7.72
CA HIS A 86 -20.15 -9.84 7.15
C HIS A 86 -20.55 -8.84 6.06
N GLU A 87 -20.36 -7.54 6.32
CA GLU A 87 -20.61 -6.50 5.32
C GLU A 87 -19.64 -6.60 4.13
N LEU A 88 -18.39 -7.03 4.34
CA LEU A 88 -17.45 -7.29 3.25
C LEU A 88 -17.97 -8.41 2.33
N ILE A 89 -18.44 -9.54 2.89
CA ILE A 89 -18.99 -10.65 2.12
C ILE A 89 -20.24 -10.19 1.33
N LYS A 90 -21.14 -9.41 1.96
CA LYS A 90 -22.31 -8.86 1.28
C LYS A 90 -21.91 -7.95 0.13
N LEU A 91 -20.91 -7.08 0.32
CA LEU A 91 -20.41 -6.18 -0.71
C LEU A 91 -19.86 -6.97 -1.90
N ILE A 92 -19.06 -8.02 -1.67
CA ILE A 92 -18.53 -8.87 -2.73
C ILE A 92 -19.68 -9.56 -3.50
N LYS A 93 -20.64 -10.16 -2.79
CA LYS A 93 -21.83 -10.81 -3.38
C LYS A 93 -22.74 -9.86 -4.14
N SER A 94 -22.64 -8.55 -3.91
CA SER A 94 -23.44 -7.55 -4.64
C SER A 94 -22.94 -7.28 -6.06
N GLU A 95 -21.79 -7.84 -6.45
CA GLU A 95 -21.15 -7.67 -7.77
C GLU A 95 -20.82 -6.21 -8.14
N LYS A 96 -20.81 -5.30 -7.15
CA LYS A 96 -20.42 -3.89 -7.32
C LYS A 96 -18.90 -3.70 -7.40
N LEU A 97 -18.14 -4.71 -7.01
CA LEU A 97 -16.67 -4.69 -7.02
C LEU A 97 -16.14 -5.15 -8.37
N LYS A 98 -15.00 -4.58 -8.79
CA LYS A 98 -14.18 -5.16 -9.86
C LYS A 98 -13.58 -6.49 -9.41
N LYS A 99 -13.17 -7.32 -10.37
CA LYS A 99 -12.61 -8.65 -10.11
C LYS A 99 -11.31 -8.62 -9.31
N ASN A 100 -10.46 -7.60 -9.47
CA ASN A 100 -9.33 -7.39 -8.57
C ASN A 100 -9.78 -6.57 -7.36
N VAL A 101 -9.69 -7.15 -6.17
CA VAL A 101 -10.14 -6.54 -4.92
C VAL A 101 -8.97 -6.47 -3.95
N ILE A 102 -8.80 -5.30 -3.35
CA ILE A 102 -7.80 -5.06 -2.32
C ILE A 102 -8.55 -4.72 -1.04
N VAL A 103 -8.36 -5.54 -0.02
CA VAL A 103 -8.95 -5.35 1.30
C VAL A 103 -7.88 -4.81 2.23
N ILE A 104 -8.16 -3.69 2.90
CA ILE A 104 -7.29 -3.10 3.91
C ILE A 104 -8.06 -3.14 5.23
N PHE A 105 -7.66 -4.04 6.11
CA PHE A 105 -8.23 -4.22 7.44
C PHE A 105 -7.39 -3.45 8.46
N ILE A 106 -8.00 -2.55 9.22
CA ILE A 106 -7.32 -1.67 10.18
C ILE A 106 -8.01 -1.79 11.54
N THR A 107 -7.27 -2.15 12.59
CA THR A 107 -7.82 -2.42 13.93
C THR A 107 -6.70 -2.49 14.98
N ASP A 108 -7.02 -2.23 16.24
CA ASP A 108 -6.15 -2.40 17.41
C ASP A 108 -6.37 -3.74 18.15
N GLY A 109 -7.38 -4.52 17.73
CA GLY A 109 -7.56 -5.92 18.11
C GLY A 109 -8.13 -6.15 19.49
N VAL A 110 -8.74 -5.13 20.10
CA VAL A 110 -9.40 -5.26 21.40
C VAL A 110 -10.82 -5.76 21.18
N GLY A 111 -11.01 -7.09 21.21
CA GLY A 111 -12.34 -7.71 21.09
C GLY A 111 -12.40 -9.10 21.72
N GLU A 112 -13.55 -9.43 22.32
CA GLU A 112 -13.85 -10.73 22.94
C GLU A 112 -14.43 -11.75 21.92
N ASP A 113 -14.52 -11.38 20.64
CA ASP A 113 -15.20 -12.18 19.62
C ASP A 113 -14.47 -13.49 19.28
N VAL A 114 -15.23 -14.59 19.27
CA VAL A 114 -14.82 -15.87 18.72
C VAL A 114 -14.81 -15.76 17.19
N LEU A 115 -13.65 -15.38 16.64
CA LEU A 115 -13.46 -15.10 15.21
C LEU A 115 -13.45 -16.34 14.31
N GLU A 116 -13.34 -17.56 14.86
CA GLU A 116 -13.15 -18.80 14.11
C GLU A 116 -14.27 -19.04 13.07
N ASP A 117 -15.54 -18.95 13.48
CA ASP A 117 -16.69 -19.24 12.61
C ASP A 117 -16.81 -18.26 11.42
N TYR A 118 -16.39 -17.01 11.60
CA TYR A 118 -16.51 -15.97 10.58
C TYR A 118 -15.34 -15.99 9.60
N ILE A 119 -14.13 -16.27 10.08
CA ILE A 119 -12.97 -16.45 9.20
C ILE A 119 -13.17 -17.70 8.33
N ASP A 120 -13.81 -18.75 8.86
CA ASP A 120 -14.19 -19.92 8.06
C ASP A 120 -15.20 -19.59 6.98
N ASN A 121 -16.26 -18.88 7.34
CA ASN A 121 -17.24 -18.40 6.36
C ASN A 121 -16.56 -17.52 5.29
N LEU A 122 -15.62 -16.67 5.69
CA LEU A 122 -14.85 -15.83 4.78
C LEU A 122 -14.00 -16.68 3.81
N ALA A 123 -13.25 -17.65 4.33
CA ALA A 123 -12.38 -18.53 3.54
C ALA A 123 -13.16 -19.42 2.56
N GLU A 124 -14.29 -19.97 2.99
CA GLU A 124 -15.20 -20.72 2.12
C GLU A 124 -15.78 -19.86 0.99
N ASN A 125 -16.20 -18.63 1.30
CA ASN A 125 -16.70 -17.72 0.27
C ASN A 125 -15.58 -17.26 -0.67
N PHE A 126 -14.35 -17.03 -0.20
CA PHE A 126 -13.23 -16.65 -1.07
C PHE A 126 -12.88 -17.72 -2.10
N SER A 127 -12.99 -19.00 -1.75
CA SER A 127 -12.81 -20.10 -2.70
C SER A 127 -13.84 -20.01 -3.83
N LYS A 128 -15.12 -19.77 -3.49
CA LYS A 128 -16.19 -19.57 -4.49
C LYS A 128 -15.98 -18.30 -5.32
N PHE A 129 -15.60 -17.20 -4.69
CA PHE A 129 -15.32 -15.95 -5.42
C PHE A 129 -14.15 -16.11 -6.39
N HIS A 130 -13.16 -16.95 -6.07
CA HIS A 130 -12.07 -17.25 -6.98
C HIS A 130 -12.53 -18.04 -8.21
N GLU A 131 -13.47 -18.99 -8.04
CA GLU A 131 -14.12 -19.66 -9.18
C GLU A 131 -14.89 -18.66 -10.06
N GLU A 132 -15.39 -17.58 -9.47
CA GLU A 132 -15.99 -16.43 -10.16
C GLU A 132 -14.95 -15.40 -10.67
N GLU A 133 -13.67 -15.80 -10.77
CA GLU A 133 -12.53 -15.00 -11.25
C GLU A 133 -12.16 -13.78 -10.39
N TYR A 134 -12.64 -13.69 -9.15
CA TYR A 134 -12.14 -12.66 -8.24
C TYR A 134 -10.72 -12.97 -7.77
N GLN A 135 -9.95 -11.90 -7.62
CA GLN A 135 -8.57 -11.88 -7.21
C GLN A 135 -8.44 -10.94 -6.01
N PHE A 136 -7.97 -11.47 -4.88
CA PHE A 136 -7.93 -10.71 -3.64
C PHE A 136 -6.49 -10.49 -3.16
N LYS A 137 -6.19 -9.26 -2.75
CA LYS A 137 -5.05 -8.92 -1.89
C LYS A 137 -5.56 -8.44 -0.55
N PHE A 138 -5.00 -8.95 0.53
CA PHE A 138 -5.43 -8.60 1.88
C PHE A 138 -4.28 -7.96 2.67
N PHE A 139 -4.49 -6.74 3.16
CA PHE A 139 -3.53 -6.02 4.02
C PHE A 139 -4.15 -5.82 5.39
N THR A 140 -3.45 -6.25 6.44
CA THR A 140 -3.85 -5.97 7.82
C THR A 140 -2.89 -4.95 8.42
N LEU A 141 -3.43 -3.82 8.87
CA LEU A 141 -2.73 -2.78 9.63
C LEU A 141 -3.14 -2.89 11.10
N ALA A 142 -2.31 -3.54 11.90
CA ALA A 142 -2.57 -3.73 13.33
C ALA A 142 -2.00 -2.55 14.13
N ILE A 143 -2.80 -1.98 15.04
CA ILE A 143 -2.41 -0.81 15.84
C ILE A 143 -2.01 -1.25 17.24
N GLY A 144 -0.84 -0.79 17.69
CA GLY A 144 -0.32 -1.12 19.02
C GLY A 144 0.16 -2.57 19.17
N GLU A 145 0.65 -2.88 20.36
CA GLU A 145 1.17 -4.20 20.74
C GLU A 145 0.05 -5.15 21.25
N THR A 146 -1.16 -4.63 21.45
CA THR A 146 -2.32 -5.33 22.00
C THR A 146 -3.06 -6.17 20.98
N PHE A 147 -2.76 -6.01 19.68
CA PHE A 147 -3.40 -6.80 18.64
C PHE A 147 -3.03 -8.28 18.82
N SER A 148 -4.02 -9.12 19.09
CA SER A 148 -3.81 -10.56 19.33
C SER A 148 -3.08 -11.18 18.13
N HIS A 149 -1.81 -11.55 18.34
CA HIS A 149 -1.03 -12.30 17.35
C HIS A 149 -1.75 -13.58 16.88
N THR A 150 -2.68 -14.11 17.68
CA THR A 150 -3.54 -15.24 17.34
C THR A 150 -4.52 -14.89 16.22
N ILE A 151 -5.21 -13.74 16.29
CA ILE A 151 -6.14 -13.29 15.23
C ILE A 151 -5.39 -13.09 13.91
N VAL A 152 -4.20 -12.49 13.99
CA VAL A 152 -3.32 -12.34 12.83
C VAL A 152 -2.93 -13.68 12.24
N ALA A 153 -2.41 -14.58 13.08
CA ALA A 153 -1.91 -15.87 12.64
C ALA A 153 -3.04 -16.70 12.04
N GLU A 154 -4.25 -16.59 12.58
CA GLU A 154 -5.42 -17.29 12.08
C GLU A 154 -5.92 -16.73 10.75
N LEU A 155 -6.07 -15.40 10.65
CA LEU A 155 -6.38 -14.73 9.39
C LEU A 155 -5.33 -15.08 8.34
N LYS A 156 -4.04 -14.98 8.68
CA LYS A 156 -2.95 -15.29 7.76
C LYS A 156 -2.93 -16.76 7.37
N ASN A 157 -3.08 -17.70 8.29
CA ASN A 157 -3.07 -19.14 8.00
C ASN A 157 -4.25 -19.53 7.11
N ARG A 158 -5.47 -19.08 7.44
CA ARG A 158 -6.66 -19.42 6.67
C ARG A 158 -6.71 -18.69 5.32
N ILE A 159 -6.24 -17.44 5.25
CA ILE A 159 -6.09 -16.70 3.99
C ILE A 159 -4.97 -17.31 3.12
N HIS A 160 -3.83 -17.71 3.70
CA HIS A 160 -2.72 -18.31 2.95
C HIS A 160 -3.07 -19.70 2.39
N ASN A 161 -3.93 -20.43 3.09
CA ASN A 161 -4.46 -21.71 2.63
C ASN A 161 -5.70 -21.56 1.71
N SER A 162 -6.16 -20.35 1.47
CA SER A 162 -7.23 -20.05 0.51
C SER A 162 -6.64 -19.67 -0.86
N THR A 163 -7.52 -19.51 -1.86
CA THR A 163 -7.18 -19.06 -3.22
C THR A 163 -6.80 -17.57 -3.33
N LEU A 164 -6.64 -16.87 -2.20
CA LEU A 164 -6.16 -15.48 -2.15
C LEU A 164 -4.73 -15.33 -2.70
N ILE A 165 -4.48 -14.24 -3.42
CA ILE A 165 -3.19 -14.01 -4.11
C ILE A 165 -2.09 -13.66 -3.10
N SER A 166 -2.41 -12.87 -2.07
CA SER A 166 -1.45 -12.46 -1.06
C SER A 166 -2.13 -11.89 0.19
N SER A 167 -1.55 -12.18 1.36
CA SER A 167 -1.86 -11.54 2.64
C SER A 167 -0.59 -10.90 3.21
N GLN A 168 -0.66 -9.63 3.59
CA GLN A 168 0.43 -8.89 4.23
C GLN A 168 -0.07 -8.29 5.55
N MET A 169 0.83 -8.19 6.51
CA MET A 169 0.53 -7.60 7.82
C MET A 169 1.62 -6.60 8.17
N GLU A 170 1.18 -5.44 8.65
CA GLU A 170 2.03 -4.34 9.09
C GLU A 170 1.57 -3.84 10.45
N TYR A 171 2.52 -3.52 11.33
CA TYR A 171 2.24 -2.93 12.64
C TYR A 171 2.34 -1.41 12.56
N ILE A 172 1.43 -0.74 13.25
CA ILE A 172 1.36 0.72 13.41
C ILE A 172 1.79 1.02 14.85
N SER A 173 3.03 1.44 15.02
CA SER A 173 3.59 1.79 16.34
C SER A 173 3.46 3.27 16.65
N ASN A 174 3.60 4.12 15.62
CA ASN A 174 3.36 5.55 15.69
C ASN A 174 2.27 5.94 14.67
N PRO A 175 1.00 6.02 15.09
CA PRO A 175 -0.13 6.25 14.18
C PRO A 175 0.05 7.44 13.22
N LYS A 176 0.60 8.54 13.73
CA LYS A 176 0.80 9.78 12.97
C LYS A 176 1.71 9.62 11.75
N ILE A 177 2.74 8.78 11.87
CA ILE A 177 3.74 8.59 10.82
C ILE A 177 3.46 7.31 10.03
N ASP A 178 3.09 6.24 10.73
CA ASP A 178 3.04 4.90 10.15
C ASP A 178 1.81 4.72 9.25
N PHE A 179 0.64 5.27 9.58
CA PHE A 179 -0.53 5.15 8.70
C PHE A 179 -0.25 5.71 7.31
N GLN A 180 0.31 6.92 7.23
CA GLN A 180 0.60 7.56 5.96
C GLN A 180 1.65 6.76 5.19
N ASN A 181 2.72 6.32 5.84
CA ASN A 181 3.79 5.55 5.18
C ASN A 181 3.29 4.19 4.69
N LYS A 182 2.52 3.46 5.50
CA LYS A 182 2.02 2.11 5.16
C LYS A 182 0.95 2.16 4.09
N LEU A 183 -0.01 3.06 4.18
CA LEU A 183 -1.00 3.25 3.12
C LEU A 183 -0.34 3.73 1.83
N GLN A 184 0.70 4.58 1.90
CA GLN A 184 1.48 4.95 0.73
C GLN A 184 2.22 3.76 0.14
N GLN A 185 2.89 2.92 0.93
CA GLN A 185 3.55 1.69 0.43
C GLN A 185 2.56 0.75 -0.27
N ILE A 186 1.37 0.57 0.31
CA ILE A 186 0.28 -0.20 -0.30
C ILE A 186 -0.14 0.46 -1.62
N LYS A 187 -0.32 1.79 -1.63
CA LYS A 187 -0.64 2.58 -2.83
C LYS A 187 0.37 2.34 -3.94
N GLU A 188 1.64 2.36 -3.59
CA GLU A 188 2.75 2.10 -4.51
C GLU A 188 2.68 0.65 -5.03
N GLU A 189 2.51 -0.35 -4.17
CA GLU A 189 2.38 -1.74 -4.63
C GLU A 189 1.19 -1.96 -5.59
N ILE A 190 0.08 -1.25 -5.34
CA ILE A 190 -1.15 -1.37 -6.12
C ILE A 190 -1.03 -0.67 -7.48
N PHE A 191 -0.58 0.58 -7.48
CA PHE A 191 -0.55 1.39 -8.70
C PHE A 191 0.65 1.09 -9.57
N TYR A 192 1.74 0.63 -8.98
CA TYR A 192 3.00 0.48 -9.68
C TYR A 192 3.28 -0.96 -10.06
N LYS A 193 2.78 -1.34 -11.23
CA LYS A 193 3.30 -2.52 -11.92
C LYS A 193 4.78 -2.28 -12.18
N LEU A 194 5.65 -3.16 -11.69
CA LEU A 194 7.08 -3.08 -11.96
C LEU A 194 7.31 -2.91 -13.47
N VAL A 195 7.89 -1.78 -13.86
CA VAL A 195 8.15 -1.49 -15.26
C VAL A 195 9.34 -2.32 -15.72
N ARG A 196 9.22 -2.93 -16.89
CA ARG A 196 10.36 -3.59 -17.53
C ARG A 196 11.17 -2.54 -18.29
N VAL A 197 12.45 -2.42 -17.97
CA VAL A 197 13.37 -1.48 -18.65
C VAL A 197 14.46 -2.23 -19.41
N GLU A 198 14.68 -1.84 -20.67
CA GLU A 198 15.73 -2.39 -21.53
C GLU A 198 16.49 -1.30 -22.31
N PRO A 199 17.84 -1.26 -22.28
CA PRO A 199 18.73 -2.11 -21.50
C PRO A 199 18.56 -1.89 -19.98
N PRO A 200 19.10 -2.78 -19.14
CA PRO A 200 19.08 -2.59 -17.69
C PRO A 200 19.66 -1.22 -17.30
N VAL A 201 18.91 -0.46 -16.50
CA VAL A 201 19.32 0.85 -15.97
C VAL A 201 19.63 0.74 -14.50
N ALA A 202 20.38 1.69 -13.93
CA ALA A 202 20.73 1.65 -12.52
C ALA A 202 20.02 2.77 -11.75
N LEU A 203 19.61 2.46 -10.53
CA LEU A 203 18.93 3.40 -9.64
C LEU A 203 19.93 4.39 -9.03
N VAL A 204 19.53 5.65 -8.94
CA VAL A 204 20.27 6.65 -8.18
C VAL A 204 20.12 6.37 -6.68
N PRO A 205 21.17 6.49 -5.85
CA PRO A 205 22.51 6.98 -6.20
C PRO A 205 23.53 5.91 -6.64
N TYR A 206 23.41 4.65 -6.23
CA TYR A 206 24.43 3.62 -6.50
C TYR A 206 23.84 2.21 -6.68
N GLY A 207 22.65 2.11 -7.27
CA GLY A 207 21.96 0.85 -7.47
C GLY A 207 22.66 -0.06 -8.49
N LYS A 208 22.54 -1.38 -8.30
CA LYS A 208 22.85 -2.36 -9.35
C LYS A 208 21.94 -2.09 -10.55
N LYS A 209 22.44 -2.38 -11.77
CA LYS A 209 21.58 -2.34 -12.97
C LYS A 209 20.43 -3.33 -12.81
N GLN A 210 19.21 -2.86 -12.99
CA GLN A 210 17.97 -3.62 -12.84
C GLN A 210 17.14 -3.51 -14.13
N ARG A 211 16.37 -4.57 -14.40
CA ARG A 211 15.41 -4.62 -15.53
C ARG A 211 13.98 -4.38 -15.09
N ARG A 212 13.71 -4.40 -13.78
CA ARG A 212 12.39 -4.24 -13.20
C ARG A 212 12.49 -3.16 -12.14
N LEU A 213 11.71 -2.09 -12.31
CA LEU A 213 11.79 -0.89 -11.48
C LEU A 213 10.38 -0.49 -11.06
N ALA A 214 10.25 0.18 -9.93
CA ALA A 214 9.02 0.91 -9.65
C ALA A 214 8.98 2.18 -10.54
N PRO A 215 7.80 2.62 -10.99
CA PRO A 215 7.56 3.96 -11.50
C PRO A 215 8.02 5.02 -10.51
N ASN A 216 8.21 6.22 -11.04
CA ASN A 216 8.72 7.42 -10.37
C ASN A 216 10.12 7.28 -9.76
N GLN A 217 10.82 6.16 -10.04
CA GLN A 217 12.22 6.03 -9.72
C GLN A 217 13.08 6.78 -10.72
N THR A 218 14.07 7.52 -10.19
CA THR A 218 15.08 8.18 -11.01
C THR A 218 16.21 7.20 -11.31
N VAL A 219 16.46 7.00 -12.59
CA VAL A 219 17.42 6.04 -13.12
C VAL A 219 18.52 6.76 -13.88
N PHE A 220 19.70 6.15 -13.92
CA PHE A 220 20.74 6.54 -14.85
C PHE A 220 20.90 5.48 -15.95
N SER A 221 21.05 5.96 -17.19
CA SER A 221 21.32 5.15 -18.37
C SER A 221 22.63 5.60 -19.04
N GLU A 222 23.36 4.64 -19.60
CA GLU A 222 24.52 4.89 -20.47
C GLU A 222 24.10 4.95 -21.96
N THR A 223 22.83 4.67 -22.27
CA THR A 223 22.27 4.73 -23.62
C THR A 223 21.23 5.84 -23.75
N PRO A 224 21.20 6.55 -24.89
CA PRO A 224 20.23 7.63 -25.14
C PRO A 224 18.82 7.12 -25.42
N ILE A 225 18.60 5.81 -25.52
CA ILE A 225 17.29 5.20 -25.72
C ILE A 225 17.16 4.05 -24.73
N ILE A 226 16.01 4.00 -24.06
CA ILE A 226 15.57 2.88 -23.23
C ILE A 226 14.16 2.48 -23.65
N LYS A 227 13.82 1.22 -23.48
CA LYS A 227 12.45 0.71 -23.58
C LYS A 227 11.85 0.60 -22.20
N VAL A 228 10.69 1.19 -21.98
CA VAL A 228 9.92 1.05 -20.75
C VAL A 228 8.60 0.36 -21.12
N ASN A 229 8.38 -0.84 -20.60
CA ASN A 229 7.26 -1.71 -20.99
C ASN A 229 7.13 -1.96 -22.51
N GLY A 230 8.26 -1.89 -23.23
CA GLY A 230 8.32 -2.08 -24.68
C GLY A 230 8.21 -0.79 -25.50
N GLU A 231 7.86 0.34 -24.88
CA GLU A 231 7.83 1.66 -25.53
C GLU A 231 9.20 2.33 -25.50
N ASP A 232 9.66 2.84 -26.65
CA ASP A 232 10.94 3.54 -26.75
C ASP A 232 10.84 4.95 -26.15
N ILE A 233 11.70 5.23 -25.17
CA ILE A 233 11.89 6.55 -24.57
C ILE A 233 13.25 7.10 -25.00
N ASN A 234 13.23 8.27 -25.65
CA ASN A 234 14.43 8.98 -26.06
C ASN A 234 14.94 9.87 -24.92
N LEU A 235 16.11 9.52 -24.41
CA LEU A 235 16.74 10.18 -23.27
C LEU A 235 17.68 11.32 -23.64
N LYS A 236 17.89 11.64 -24.93
CA LYS A 236 18.89 12.65 -25.35
C LYS A 236 18.72 14.01 -24.68
N GLN A 237 17.48 14.42 -24.41
CA GLN A 237 17.16 15.68 -23.73
C GLN A 237 17.50 15.68 -22.23
N TYR A 238 17.78 14.51 -21.65
CA TYR A 238 18.12 14.32 -20.25
C TYR A 238 19.60 13.96 -20.06
N GLN A 239 20.45 14.35 -21.01
CA GLN A 239 21.88 14.17 -20.90
C GLN A 239 22.43 14.95 -19.69
N ILE A 240 23.25 14.29 -18.89
CA ILE A 240 23.91 14.87 -17.73
C ILE A 240 25.41 14.60 -17.80
N THR A 241 26.22 15.58 -17.39
CA THR A 241 27.66 15.37 -17.28
C THR A 241 28.00 14.51 -16.07
N TYR A 242 29.16 13.86 -16.07
CA TYR A 242 29.60 13.10 -14.89
C TYR A 242 29.73 13.99 -13.64
N HIS A 243 30.18 15.23 -13.83
CA HIS A 243 30.31 16.20 -12.75
C HIS A 243 28.94 16.54 -12.14
N ASP A 244 27.95 16.84 -12.97
CA ASP A 244 26.60 17.21 -12.51
C ASP A 244 25.89 16.02 -11.86
N LEU A 245 26.09 14.81 -12.40
CA LEU A 245 25.58 13.58 -11.78
C LEU A 245 26.17 13.36 -10.38
N TYR A 246 27.48 13.58 -10.22
CA TYR A 246 28.15 13.46 -8.93
C TYR A 246 27.63 14.50 -7.92
N GLN A 247 27.43 15.75 -8.36
CA GLN A 247 26.84 16.79 -7.53
C GLN A 247 25.41 16.45 -7.11
N PHE A 248 24.58 15.97 -8.05
CA PHE A 248 23.21 15.55 -7.79
C PHE A 248 23.14 14.43 -6.76
N VAL A 249 23.98 13.40 -6.92
CA VAL A 249 24.07 12.28 -5.97
C VAL A 249 24.51 12.75 -4.59
N ASN A 250 25.52 13.62 -4.50
CA ASN A 250 25.97 14.16 -3.23
C ASN A 250 24.89 14.99 -2.53
N GLN A 251 24.12 15.80 -3.28
CA GLN A 251 23.01 16.56 -2.72
C GLN A 251 21.91 15.63 -2.17
N ILE A 252 21.54 14.57 -2.89
CA ILE A 252 20.60 13.57 -2.39
C ILE A 252 21.14 12.91 -1.12
N PHE A 253 22.42 12.52 -1.12
CA PHE A 253 23.04 11.88 0.03
C PHE A 253 23.05 12.78 1.27
N LEU A 254 23.45 14.05 1.12
CA LEU A 254 23.44 15.03 2.22
C LEU A 254 22.03 15.21 2.78
N LYS A 255 21.02 15.35 1.91
CA LYS A 255 19.63 15.49 2.33
C LYS A 255 19.10 14.26 3.09
N LEU A 256 19.42 13.06 2.62
CA LEU A 256 19.07 11.81 3.31
C LEU A 256 19.75 11.70 4.69
N MET A 257 20.96 12.25 4.84
CA MET A 257 21.66 12.28 6.12
C MET A 257 21.07 13.31 7.08
N GLU A 258 20.71 14.49 6.60
CA GLU A 258 20.01 15.52 7.39
C GLU A 258 18.67 15.00 7.91
N ASP A 259 17.86 14.35 7.06
CA ASP A 259 16.57 13.77 7.45
C ASP A 259 16.73 12.69 8.53
N ARG A 260 17.83 11.90 8.50
CA ARG A 260 18.12 10.92 9.56
C ARG A 260 18.47 11.59 10.88
N TYR A 261 19.28 12.64 10.86
CA TYR A 261 19.65 13.37 12.08
C TYR A 261 18.43 14.01 12.76
N GLN A 262 17.53 14.62 11.99
CA GLN A 262 16.31 15.22 12.52
C GLN A 262 15.36 14.18 13.13
N ARG A 263 15.28 12.97 12.57
CA ARG A 263 14.48 11.88 13.16
C ARG A 263 15.05 11.38 14.49
N VAL A 264 16.37 11.34 14.63
CA VAL A 264 17.04 10.93 15.88
C VAL A 264 16.84 12.00 16.97
N GLU A 265 17.01 13.28 16.66
CA GLU A 265 16.78 14.36 17.64
C GLU A 265 15.32 14.45 18.10
N ASN A 266 14.36 14.21 17.21
CA ASN A 266 12.94 14.20 17.57
C ASN A 266 12.51 12.93 18.34
N SER A 267 13.32 11.86 18.33
CA SER A 267 13.07 10.66 19.13
C SER A 267 13.65 10.72 20.55
N GLN A 268 14.45 11.76 20.85
CA GLN A 268 15.05 12.01 22.17
C GLN A 268 14.34 13.12 22.96
N ARG A 269 13.24 13.65 22.43
CA ARG A 269 12.36 14.62 23.10
C ARG A 269 10.99 13.99 23.31
#